data_AF-A0A318ST11-F1
#
_entry.id   AF-A0A318ST11-F1
#
_cell.length_a   1.000
_cell.length_b   1.000
_cell.length_c   1.000
_cell.angle_alpha   90.00
_cell.angle_beta   90.00
_cell.angle_gamma   90.00
#
_symmetry.space_group_name_H-M   'P 1'
#
loop_
_entity.id
_entity.type
_entity.pdbx_description
1 polymer ?
#
loop_
_entity_poly.entity_id
_entity_poly.type
_entity_poly.pdbx_seq_one_letter_code
_entity_poly.pdbx_strand_id
1 'polypeptide(L)' 'MQILIQIDTPDFDAWKTAWDDDYEDRMQAGLSQMQIWRDADKGSTVLVLLDANDRKKAEAWLSKERGFGGAMTATFLRTA' A
#
# COMPACT_ATOMS: atom_id res chain seq x y z
N MET A 1 10.92 4.98 -7.72
CA MET A 1 11.41 3.85 -6.88
C MET A 1 10.17 3.10 -6.47
N GLN A 2 10.18 1.78 -6.34
CA GLN A 2 8.93 1.05 -6.09
C GLN A 2 8.79 0.65 -4.63
N ILE A 3 7.55 0.46 -4.20
CA ILE A 3 7.21 -0.10 -2.89
C ILE A 3 6.22 -1.22 -3.11
N LEU A 4 6.55 -2.42 -2.64
CA LEU A 4 5.59 -3.51 -2.54
C LEU A 4 5.07 -3.55 -1.10
N ILE A 5 3.76 -3.41 -0.96
CA ILE A 5 3.06 -3.48 0.32
C ILE A 5 2.26 -4.77 0.36
N GLN A 6 2.33 -5.50 1.47
CA GLN A 6 1.43 -6.61 1.78
C GLN A 6 0.57 -6.26 2.98
N ILE A 7 -0.74 -6.47 2.85
CA ILE A 7 -1.75 -6.21 3.87
C ILE A 7 -2.62 -7.45 4.00
N ASP A 8 -2.87 -7.89 5.22
CA ASP A 8 -3.89 -8.90 5.50
C ASP A 8 -5.21 -8.20 5.88
N THR A 9 -6.28 -8.50 5.15
CA THR A 9 -7.64 -7.99 5.39
C THR A 9 -8.67 -9.12 5.39
N PRO A 10 -9.56 -9.20 6.39
CA PRO A 10 -10.66 -10.17 6.39
C PRO A 10 -11.79 -9.77 5.42
N ASP A 11 -11.86 -8.50 5.01
CA ASP A 11 -12.85 -7.96 4.09
C ASP A 11 -12.15 -7.11 3.03
N PHE A 12 -12.00 -7.69 1.84
CA PHE A 12 -11.34 -7.03 0.72
C PHE A 12 -12.15 -5.84 0.19
N ASP A 13 -13.47 -5.94 0.12
CA ASP A 13 -14.30 -4.93 -0.53
C ASP A 13 -14.38 -3.67 0.33
N ALA A 14 -14.54 -3.85 1.65
CA ALA A 14 -14.47 -2.74 2.61
C ALA A 14 -13.08 -2.10 2.62
N TRP A 15 -12.02 -2.92 2.64
CA TRP A 15 -10.65 -2.42 2.57
C TRP A 15 -10.38 -1.65 1.27
N LYS A 16 -10.85 -2.15 0.12
CA LYS A 16 -10.63 -1.53 -1.19
C LYS A 16 -11.34 -0.19 -1.29
N THR A 17 -12.54 -0.06 -0.72
CA THR A 17 -13.27 1.21 -0.64
C THR A 17 -12.45 2.24 0.15
N ALA A 18 -12.04 1.89 1.38
CA ALA A 18 -11.23 2.78 2.21
C ALA A 18 -9.88 3.13 1.56
N TRP A 19 -9.25 2.15 0.92
CA TRP A 19 -8.03 2.36 0.14
C TRP A 19 -8.26 3.39 -0.96
N ASP A 20 -9.32 3.26 -1.76
CA ASP A 20 -9.61 4.19 -2.85
C ASP A 20 -9.94 5.61 -2.34
N ASP A 21 -10.65 5.73 -1.23
CA ASP A 21 -10.98 7.02 -0.60
C ASP A 21 -9.71 7.78 -0.16
N ASP A 22 -8.69 7.06 0.30
CA ASP A 22 -7.40 7.63 0.72
C ASP A 22 -6.43 7.93 -0.44
N TYR A 23 -6.91 7.93 -1.69
CA TYR A 23 -6.08 8.17 -2.88
C TYR A 23 -5.34 9.52 -2.84
N GLU A 24 -6.01 10.60 -2.43
CA GLU A 24 -5.41 11.93 -2.38
C GLU A 24 -4.26 12.02 -1.38
N ASP A 25 -4.42 11.40 -0.20
CA ASP A 25 -3.39 11.33 0.83
C ASP A 25 -2.12 10.65 0.30
N ARG A 26 -2.26 9.55 -0.45
CA ARG A 26 -1.13 8.86 -1.10
C ARG A 26 -0.47 9.74 -2.17
N MET A 27 -1.27 10.43 -2.99
CA MET A 27 -0.76 11.36 -3.99
C MET A 27 0.07 12.49 -3.37
N GLN A 28 -0.40 13.07 -2.25
CA GLN A 28 0.34 14.10 -1.51
C GLN A 28 1.65 13.57 -0.90
N ALA A 29 1.68 12.29 -0.54
CA ALA A 29 2.88 11.57 -0.12
C ALA A 29 3.83 11.18 -1.26
N GLY A 30 3.53 11.55 -2.51
CA GLY A 30 4.38 11.23 -3.66
C GLY A 30 4.29 9.76 -4.09
N LEU A 31 3.19 9.09 -3.76
CA LEU A 31 2.92 7.70 -4.08
C LEU A 31 1.90 7.61 -5.22
N SER A 32 2.15 6.71 -6.17
CA SER A 32 1.22 6.40 -7.26
C SER A 32 0.99 4.91 -7.35
N GLN A 33 -0.28 4.49 -7.37
CA GLN A 33 -0.63 3.08 -7.47
C GLN A 33 -0.35 2.56 -8.87
N MET A 34 0.46 1.51 -8.96
CA MET A 34 0.74 0.82 -10.22
C MET A 34 -0.18 -0.38 -10.38
N GLN A 35 -0.19 -1.27 -9.38
CA GLN A 35 -0.96 -2.52 -9.42
C GLN A 35 -1.45 -2.92 -8.04
N ILE A 36 -2.59 -3.60 -8.00
CA ILE A 36 -3.13 -4.27 -6.82
C ILE A 36 -3.41 -5.71 -7.19
N TRP A 37 -3.04 -6.64 -6.32
CA TRP A 37 -3.41 -8.04 -6.39
C TRP A 37 -4.08 -8.47 -5.11
N ARG A 38 -5.09 -9.32 -5.25
CA ARG A 38 -5.66 -10.09 -4.15
C ARG A 38 -5.17 -11.52 -4.30
N ASP A 39 -4.79 -12.14 -3.19
CA ASP A 39 -4.42 -13.54 -3.16
C ASP A 39 -5.56 -14.41 -3.73
N ALA A 40 -5.22 -15.30 -4.67
CA ALA A 40 -6.21 -16.06 -5.44
C ALA A 40 -6.80 -17.24 -4.65
N ASP A 41 -6.08 -17.74 -3.65
CA ASP A 41 -6.41 -19.00 -2.96
C ASP A 41 -7.08 -18.77 -1.60
N LYS A 42 -6.59 -17.79 -0.84
CA LYS A 42 -7.05 -17.41 0.51
C LYS A 42 -7.89 -16.15 0.49
N GLY A 43 -7.67 -15.24 -0.47
CA GLY A 43 -8.45 -14.01 -0.64
C GLY A 43 -8.30 -12.96 0.47
N SER A 44 -7.56 -13.25 1.54
CA SER A 44 -7.38 -12.39 2.71
C SER A 44 -6.09 -11.57 2.69
N THR A 45 -5.22 -11.79 1.70
CA THR A 45 -3.96 -11.05 1.55
C THR A 45 -4.03 -10.20 0.30
N VAL A 46 -3.60 -8.96 0.42
CA VAL A 46 -3.53 -7.97 -0.67
C VAL A 46 -2.10 -7.52 -0.84
N LEU A 47 -1.67 -7.47 -2.10
CA LEU A 47 -0.39 -6.92 -2.51
C LEU A 47 -0.63 -5.64 -3.31
N VAL A 48 0.10 -4.58 -2.99
CA VAL A 48 0.03 -3.30 -3.69
C VAL A 48 1.42 -2.90 -4.14
N LEU A 49 1.58 -2.66 -5.45
CA LEU A 49 2.76 -2.02 -6.01
C LEU A 49 2.51 -0.53 -6.18
N LEU A 50 3.34 0.28 -5.54
CA LEU A 50 3.36 1.72 -5.67
C LEU A 50 4.67 2.17 -6.34
N ASP A 51 4.60 3.21 -7.16
CA ASP A 51 5.76 4.05 -7.43
C ASP A 51 5.83 5.16 -6.36
N ALA A 52 7.04 5.44 -5.91
CA ALA A 52 7.39 6.48 -4.97
C ALA A 52 8.40 7.43 -5.61
N ASN A 53 8.00 8.68 -5.75
CA ASN A 53 8.85 9.75 -6.32
C ASN A 53 9.69 10.47 -5.24
N ASP A 54 9.28 10.38 -3.98
CA ASP A 54 10.00 10.93 -2.82
C ASP A 54 10.07 9.88 -1.71
N ARG A 55 11.29 9.43 -1.39
CA ARG A 55 11.50 8.39 -0.39
C ARG A 55 11.10 8.83 1.02
N LYS A 56 11.40 10.08 1.41
CA LYS A 56 11.14 10.55 2.77
C LYS A 56 9.63 10.67 3.03
N LYS A 57 8.89 11.18 2.05
CA LYS A 57 7.43 11.26 2.14
C LYS A 57 6.78 9.88 2.18
N ALA A 58 7.27 8.94 1.37
CA ALA A 58 6.81 7.56 1.39
C ALA A 58 7.05 6.88 2.76
N GLU A 59 8.23 7.06 3.35
CA GLU A 59 8.55 6.52 4.68
C GLU A 59 7.67 7.14 5.78
N ALA A 60 7.39 8.45 5.70
CA ALA A 60 6.49 9.12 6.62
C ALA A 60 5.05 8.60 6.52
N TRP A 61 4.56 8.42 5.30
CA TRP A 61 3.24 7.82 5.04
C TRP A 61 3.16 6.39 5.58
N LEU A 62 4.13 5.53 5.26
CA LEU A 62 4.18 4.16 5.78
C LEU A 62 4.21 4.10 7.31
N SER A 63 4.88 5.06 7.96
CA SER A 63 4.93 5.15 9.43
C SER A 63 3.58 5.57 10.02
N LYS A 64 2.87 6.51 9.38
CA LYS A 64 1.48 6.87 9.72
C LYS A 64 0.57 5.64 9.63
N GLU A 65 0.60 4.94 8.51
CA GLU A 65 -0.26 3.78 8.26
C GLU A 65 -0.03 2.62 9.26
N ARG A 66 1.23 2.32 9.59
CA ARG A 66 1.54 1.30 10.62
C ARG A 66 1.03 1.69 12.02
N GLY A 67 0.87 2.98 12.29
CA GLY A 67 0.32 3.49 13.55
C GLY A 67 -1.14 3.12 13.78
N PHE A 68 -1.90 2.77 12.73
CA PHE A 68 -3.30 2.38 12.81
C PHE A 68 -3.53 0.88 13.11
N GLY A 69 -2.46 0.10 13.36
CA GLY A 69 -2.55 -1.25 13.94
C GLY A 69 -2.82 -2.39 12.95
N GLY A 70 -2.89 -2.12 11.64
CA GLY A 70 -2.99 -3.15 10.62
C GLY A 70 -1.67 -3.89 10.39
N ALA A 71 -1.74 -5.20 10.11
CA ALA A 71 -0.58 -6.01 9.70
C ALA A 71 -0.16 -5.62 8.27
N MET A 72 0.64 -4.55 8.16
CA MET A 72 1.20 -4.07 6.90
C MET A 72 2.73 -4.26 6.88
N THR A 73 3.22 -4.99 5.88
CA THR A 73 4.66 -5.03 5.56
C THR A 73 4.91 -4.24 4.28
N ALA A 74 6.07 -3.58 4.20
CA ALA A 74 6.44 -2.77 3.05
C ALA A 74 7.91 -2.98 2.70
N THR A 75 8.17 -3.18 1.41
CA THR A 75 9.51 -3.42 0.86
C THR A 75 9.81 -2.40 -0.22
N PHE A 76 10.92 -1.66 -0.08
CA PHE A 76 11.40 -0.76 -1.13
C PHE A 76 12.19 -1.53 -2.19
N LEU A 77 11.87 -1.27 -3.46
CA LEU A 77 12.37 -1.98 -4.62
C LEU A 77 12.95 -1.00 -5.66
N ARG A 78 13.83 -1.50 -6.52
CA ARG A 78 14.30 -0.83 -7.73
C ARG A 78 14.21 -1.81 -8.89
N THR A 79 13.94 -1.31 -10.09
CA THR A 79 14.06 -2.08 -11.32
C THR A 79 15.51 -2.58 -11.47
N ALA A 80 15.66 -3.82 -11.95
CA ALA A 80 16.96 -4.42 -12.23
C ALA A 80 17.68 -3.74 -13.40
#